data_AF-A0A377PQX9-F1
#
_entry.id   AF-A0A377PQX9-F1
#
_cell.length_a   1.000
_cell.length_b   1.000
_cell.length_c   1.000
_cell.angle_alpha   90.00
_cell.angle_beta   90.00
_cell.angle_gamma   90.00
#
_symmetry.space_group_name_H-M   'P 1'
#
loop_
_entity.id
_entity.type
_entity.pdbx_description
1 polymer ?
#
loop_
_entity_poly.entity_id
_entity_poly.type
_entity_poly.pdbx_seq_one_letter_code
_entity_poly.pdbx_strand_id
1 'polypeptide(L)' 'MLKQYVEFKEYVLLDSSCGSGNFLGVNGFAKAIGIDIDKTALKIARKKLDSSVMLYHKKRIKQCLKREF' A
#
# COMPACT_ATOMS: atom_id res chain seq x y z
N MET A 1 23.50 12.49 20.32
CA MET A 1 23.54 13.28 19.06
C MET A 1 23.55 12.33 17.86
N LEU A 2 22.44 11.60 17.64
CA LEU A 2 22.27 10.66 16.50
C LEU A 2 21.16 11.14 15.53
N LYS A 3 20.27 12.01 16.01
CA LYS A 3 19.17 12.59 15.23
C LYS A 3 19.64 13.50 14.07
N GLN A 4 20.88 13.97 14.08
CA GLN A 4 21.39 14.88 13.04
C GLN A 4 21.84 14.18 11.75
N TYR A 5 22.01 12.86 11.79
CA TYR A 5 22.44 12.05 10.64
C TYR A 5 21.37 11.07 10.16
N VAL A 6 20.27 10.96 10.90
CA VAL A 6 19.12 10.15 10.51
C VAL A 6 18.05 11.11 10.01
N GLU A 7 18.02 11.35 8.71
CA GLU A 7 16.81 11.84 8.08
C GLU A 7 15.71 10.81 8.34
N PHE A 8 14.65 11.21 9.04
CA PHE A 8 13.41 10.44 9.07
C PHE A 8 12.84 10.46 7.67
N LYS A 9 13.31 9.54 6.82
CA LYS A 9 12.71 9.30 5.53
C LYS A 9 11.31 8.79 5.79
N GLU A 10 10.33 9.54 5.30
CA GLU A 10 8.93 9.15 5.25
C GLU A 10 8.81 7.92 4.37
N TYR A 11 9.01 6.74 4.94
CA TYR A 11 8.95 5.49 4.20
C TYR A 11 7.51 5.23 3.76
N VAL A 12 7.37 4.76 2.51
CA VAL A 12 6.10 4.27 1.97
C VAL A 12 6.15 2.74 1.96
N LEU A 13 5.16 2.11 2.58
CA LEU A 13 4.97 0.67 2.51
C LEU A 13 4.24 0.31 1.21
N LEU A 14 4.85 -0.58 0.43
CA LEU A 14 4.22 -1.21 -0.72
C LEU A 14 4.14 -2.72 -0.48
N ASP A 15 2.94 -3.24 -0.28
CA ASP A 15 2.68 -4.67 -0.13
C ASP A 15 2.09 -5.23 -1.43
N SER A 16 2.92 -5.96 -2.18
CA SER A 16 2.51 -6.60 -3.43
C SER A 16 1.92 -7.99 -3.15
N SER A 17 0.70 -8.22 -3.61
CA SER A 17 -0.13 -9.39 -3.24
C SER A 17 -0.59 -9.35 -1.78
N CYS A 18 -1.09 -8.19 -1.35
CA CYS A 18 -1.42 -7.90 0.04
C CYS A 18 -2.58 -8.73 0.62
N GLY A 19 -3.31 -9.48 -0.22
CA GLY A 19 -4.50 -10.23 0.16
C GLY A 19 -5.54 -9.35 0.86
N SER A 20 -5.96 -9.78 2.04
CA SER A 20 -6.90 -9.04 2.91
C SER A 20 -6.23 -7.94 3.76
N GLY A 21 -4.95 -7.67 3.53
CA GLY A 21 -4.24 -6.50 4.05
C GLY A 21 -3.70 -6.66 5.47
N ASN A 22 -3.32 -7.88 5.88
CA ASN A 22 -2.83 -8.12 7.25
C ASN A 22 -1.56 -7.34 7.60
N PHE A 23 -0.68 -7.08 6.63
CA PHE A 23 0.57 -6.34 6.83
C PHE A 23 0.42 -4.83 6.60
N LEU A 24 -0.75 -4.35 6.17
CA LEU A 24 -0.96 -2.94 5.83
C LEU A 24 -1.38 -2.06 7.01
N GLY A 25 -1.70 -2.67 8.15
CA GLY A 25 -2.07 -1.97 9.39
C GLY A 25 -0.88 -1.63 10.29
N VAL A 26 0.35 -1.75 9.80
CA VAL A 26 1.57 -1.46 10.57
C VAL A 26 1.85 0.04 10.60
N ASN A 27 2.18 0.56 11.79
CA ASN A 27 2.54 1.96 11.98
C ASN A 27 4.00 2.21 11.58
N GLY A 28 4.36 3.48 11.37
CA GLY A 28 5.74 3.91 11.09
C GLY A 28 6.05 4.18 9.61
N PHE A 29 5.05 4.06 8.73
CA PHE A 29 5.11 4.49 7.35
C PHE A 29 4.26 5.75 7.16
N ALA A 30 4.75 6.68 6.35
CA ALA A 30 3.98 7.87 5.98
C ALA A 30 2.77 7.50 5.10
N LYS A 31 2.85 6.36 4.41
CA LYS A 31 1.81 5.87 3.53
C LYS A 31 1.89 4.35 3.37
N ALA A 32 0.74 3.71 3.29
CA ALA A 32 0.63 2.28 3.00
C ALA A 32 -0.16 2.05 1.71
N ILE A 33 0.36 1.20 0.83
CA ILE A 33 -0.22 0.85 -0.46
C ILE A 33 -0.25 -0.67 -0.58
N GLY A 34 -1.46 -1.22 -0.72
CA GLY A 34 -1.68 -2.64 -0.97
C GLY A 34 -2.10 -2.89 -2.42
N ILE A 35 -1.53 -3.91 -3.04
CA ILE A 35 -1.90 -4.34 -4.39
C ILE A 35 -2.27 -5.80 -4.35
N ASP A 36 -3.44 -6.18 -4.89
CA ASP A 36 -3.78 -7.59 -5.07
C ASP A 36 -4.51 -7.85 -6.40
N ILE A 37 -4.46 -9.10 -6.88
CA ILE A 37 -5.22 -9.56 -8.05
C ILE A 37 -6.63 -10.03 -7.66
N ASP A 38 -6.86 -10.36 -6.40
CA ASP A 38 -8.16 -10.79 -5.90
C ASP A 38 -8.97 -9.59 -5.41
N LYS A 39 -10.06 -9.28 -6.14
CA LYS A 39 -11.01 -8.23 -5.76
C LYS A 39 -11.71 -8.51 -4.44
N THR A 40 -11.96 -9.77 -4.12
CA THR A 40 -12.63 -10.17 -2.88
C THR A 40 -11.73 -9.90 -1.70
N ALA A 41 -10.46 -10.27 -1.79
CA ALA A 41 -9.45 -9.95 -0.78
C ALA A 41 -9.34 -8.43 -0.55
N LEU A 42 -9.28 -7.63 -1.63
CA LEU A 42 -9.26 -6.16 -1.51
C LEU A 42 -10.55 -5.58 -0.91
N LYS A 43 -11.71 -6.21 -1.15
CA LYS A 43 -12.98 -5.79 -0.52
C LYS A 43 -12.97 -6.05 0.98
N ILE A 44 -12.38 -7.16 1.42
CA ILE A 44 -12.17 -7.46 2.84
C ILE A 44 -11.20 -6.45 3.44
N ALA A 45 -10.07 -6.19 2.78
CA ALA A 45 -9.07 -5.22 3.22
C ALA A 45 -9.66 -3.82 3.43
N ARG A 46 -10.48 -3.32 2.48
CA ARG A 46 -11.16 -2.02 2.58
C ARG A 46 -12.10 -1.88 3.78
N LYS A 47 -12.67 -2.98 4.27
CA LYS A 47 -13.54 -2.97 5.45
C LYS A 47 -12.76 -3.02 6.77
N LYS A 48 -11.55 -3.60 6.73
CA LYS A 48 -10.71 -3.83 7.90
C LYS A 48 -9.75 -2.68 8.18
N LEU A 49 -9.21 -2.06 7.14
CA LEU A 49 -8.13 -1.10 7.22
C LEU A 49 -8.62 0.34 7.28
N ASP A 50 -7.77 1.20 7.82
CA ASP A 50 -7.98 2.64 7.82
C ASP A 50 -8.08 3.20 6.38
N SER A 51 -8.88 4.24 6.21
CA SER A 51 -9.09 4.91 4.91
C SER A 51 -7.83 5.49 4.27
N SER A 52 -6.78 5.73 5.07
CA SER A 52 -5.45 6.18 4.62
C SER A 52 -4.69 5.12 3.83
N VAL A 53 -5.04 3.83 3.97
CA VAL A 53 -4.42 2.75 3.19
C VAL A 53 -4.97 2.73 1.77
N MET A 54 -4.09 2.91 0.79
CA MET A 54 -4.47 2.85 -0.62
C MET A 54 -4.48 1.42 -1.13
N LEU A 55 -5.60 0.97 -1.69
CA LEU A 55 -5.76 -0.40 -2.17
C LEU A 55 -6.03 -0.44 -3.68
N TYR A 56 -5.14 -1.09 -4.43
CA TYR A 56 -5.23 -1.20 -5.89
C TYR A 56 -5.38 -2.63 -6.36
N HIS A 57 -6.19 -2.81 -7.40
CA HIS A 57 -6.29 -4.08 -8.09
C HIS A 57 -5.24 -4.18 -9.20
N LYS A 58 -4.47 -5.27 -9.26
CA LYS A 58 -3.31 -5.46 -10.17
C LYS A 58 -3.63 -5.17 -11.64
N LYS A 59 -4.82 -5.56 -12.13
CA LYS A 59 -5.25 -5.27 -13.52
C LYS A 59 -5.36 -3.76 -13.82
N ARG A 60 -5.66 -2.92 -12.82
CA ARG A 60 -5.75 -1.46 -12.99
C ARG A 60 -4.38 -0.80 -13.10
N ILE A 61 -3.38 -1.33 -12.40
CA ILE A 61 -2.00 -0.78 -12.46
C ILE A 61 -1.41 -0.99 -13.86
N LYS A 62 -1.59 -2.17 -14.46
CA LYS A 62 -1.18 -2.41 -15.85
C LYS A 62 -1.87 -1.48 -16.85
N GLN A 63 -3.08 -1.02 -16.55
CA GLN A 63 -3.82 -0.10 -17.41
C GLN A 63 -3.33 1.35 -17.26
N CYS A 64 -2.91 1.76 -16.06
CA CYS A 64 -2.25 3.05 -15.82
C CYS A 64 -0.91 3.13 -16.55
N LEU A 65 -0.09 2.08 -16.48
CA LEU A 65 1.22 2.04 -17.16
C LEU A 65 1.12 2.05 -18.70
N LYS A 66 0.02 1.56 -19.26
CA LYS A 66 -0.22 1.58 -20.72
C LYS A 66 -0.70 2.92 -21.27
N ARG A 67 -1.01 3.90 -20.41
CA ARG A 67 -1.50 5.21 -20.82
C ARG A 67 -0.39 6.28 -20.89
N GLU A 68 0.81 5.96 -20.43
CA GLU A 68 1.94 6.88 -20.38
C GLU A 68 3.06 6.56 -21.38
N PHE A 69 2.82 5.63 -22.32
CA PHE A 69 3.72 5.30 -23.43
C PHE A 69 2.95 5.14 -24.73
#